data_AF-A0A949RY07-F1
#
_entry.id   AF-A0A949RY07-F1
#
_cell.length_a   1.000
_cell.length_b   1.000
_cell.length_c   1.000
_cell.angle_alpha   90.00
_cell.angle_beta   90.00
_cell.angle_gamma   90.00
#
_symmetry.space_group_name_H-M   'P 1'
#
loop_
_entity.id
_entity.type
_entity.pdbx_description
1 polymer ?
#
loop_
_entity_poly.entity_id
_entity_poly.type
_entity_poly.pdbx_seq_one_letter_code
_entity_poly.pdbx_strand_id
1 'polypeptide(L)'
;MAQTQTNLLPPVTVVRIVWALTGAFSDDENSKLNAKLVEDQIKSIKDEAEKQTDENEKIYVRNAIVLVDASVRNMDIIHKKRSLDFQENNELRQACLDKVTENLEFGTKAKDVVKSLPTMGITSAGGITLIESLKGSGIQLNSWQLWGLGAGLAAAGYIINMAIVKLTRRYKQNLFVSQDYERGLYFNHYLTHVKTALVSLCLDLNRVHKNIFGQPYPLEKDDIVGVVGEMLKGVQSLFCPYVHKHMMEKKITPELWPLCETGMAIDAEPGTPRAIEQCKYWEGKRK
;
A
#
# COMPACT_ATOMS: atom_id res chain seq x y z
N MET A 1 -50.63 16.34 -7.01
CA MET A 1 -50.30 14.90 -6.88
C MET A 1 -49.18 14.82 -5.86
N ALA A 2 -49.32 14.04 -4.79
CA ALA A 2 -48.24 13.86 -3.82
C ALA A 2 -47.06 13.18 -4.51
N GLN A 3 -45.84 13.71 -4.38
CA GLN A 3 -44.67 13.04 -4.92
C GLN A 3 -44.47 11.72 -4.18
N THR A 4 -44.27 10.66 -4.95
CA THR A 4 -44.06 9.31 -4.43
C THR A 4 -42.57 8.97 -4.27
N GLN A 5 -41.69 9.88 -4.70
CA GLN A 5 -40.24 9.71 -4.78
C GLN A 5 -39.54 11.07 -4.62
N THR A 6 -38.33 11.06 -4.06
CA THR A 6 -37.48 12.25 -4.05
C THR A 6 -36.92 12.57 -5.44
N ASN A 7 -36.86 13.87 -5.78
CA ASN A 7 -36.31 14.37 -7.03
C ASN A 7 -34.98 15.12 -6.82
N LEU A 8 -34.80 15.74 -5.65
CA LEU A 8 -33.61 16.54 -5.34
C LEU A 8 -32.41 15.69 -4.93
N LEU A 9 -32.61 14.59 -4.20
CA LEU A 9 -31.50 13.82 -3.64
C LEU A 9 -31.71 12.29 -3.74
N PRO A 10 -31.73 11.70 -4.96
CA PRO A 10 -31.80 10.24 -5.15
C PRO A 10 -30.69 9.49 -4.39
N PRO A 11 -30.97 8.33 -3.74
CA PRO A 11 -30.00 7.62 -2.91
C PRO A 11 -28.64 7.33 -3.59
N VAL A 12 -28.66 6.95 -4.87
CA VAL A 12 -27.43 6.71 -5.67
C VAL A 12 -26.61 7.99 -5.82
N THR A 13 -27.26 9.13 -6.06
CA THR A 13 -26.62 10.44 -6.13
C THR A 13 -25.98 10.80 -4.79
N VAL A 14 -26.64 10.50 -3.66
CA VAL A 14 -26.10 10.74 -2.31
C VAL A 14 -24.82 9.94 -2.08
N VAL A 15 -24.77 8.67 -2.48
CA VAL A 15 -23.58 7.83 -2.36
C VAL A 15 -22.41 8.40 -3.18
N ARG A 16 -22.68 8.87 -4.40
CA ARG A 16 -21.66 9.52 -5.25
C ARG A 16 -21.17 10.84 -4.64
N ILE A 17 -22.08 11.63 -4.06
CA ILE A 17 -21.76 12.86 -3.34
C ILE A 17 -20.82 12.55 -2.17
N VAL A 18 -21.17 11.58 -1.31
CA VAL A 18 -20.33 11.20 -0.17
C VAL A 18 -18.94 10.75 -0.64
N TRP A 19 -18.87 9.94 -1.70
CA TRP A 19 -17.59 9.53 -2.28
C TRP A 19 -16.77 10.72 -2.80
N ALA A 20 -17.38 11.65 -3.53
CA ALA A 20 -16.70 12.85 -4.03
C ALA A 20 -16.20 13.76 -2.89
N LEU A 21 -16.97 13.90 -1.80
CA LEU A 21 -16.58 14.68 -0.62
C LEU A 21 -15.33 14.11 0.08
N THR A 22 -15.06 12.80 -0.04
CA THR A 22 -13.81 12.22 0.48
C THR A 22 -12.56 12.77 -0.21
N GLY A 23 -12.70 13.42 -1.38
CA GLY A 23 -11.63 14.14 -2.04
C GLY A 23 -11.00 15.24 -1.15
N ALA A 24 -11.74 15.77 -0.17
CA ALA A 24 -11.22 16.71 0.81
C ALA A 24 -10.13 16.13 1.72
N PHE A 25 -10.05 14.80 1.84
CA PHE A 25 -9.04 14.10 2.63
C PHE A 25 -7.75 13.83 1.83
N SER A 26 -7.78 14.04 0.52
CA SER A 26 -6.66 13.81 -0.38
C SER A 26 -5.62 14.92 -0.25
N ASP A 27 -4.35 14.61 -0.50
CA ASP A 27 -3.31 15.61 -0.65
C ASP A 27 -3.36 16.30 -2.03
N ASP A 28 -4.08 15.72 -3.00
CA ASP A 28 -4.23 16.26 -4.36
C ASP A 28 -5.21 17.45 -4.41
N GLU A 29 -4.74 18.58 -4.95
CA GLU A 29 -5.52 19.82 -5.03
C GLU A 29 -6.76 19.69 -5.92
N ASN A 30 -6.71 18.90 -7.00
CA ASN A 30 -7.88 18.69 -7.86
C ASN A 30 -8.99 17.94 -7.11
N SER A 31 -8.63 16.94 -6.31
CA SER A 31 -9.55 16.20 -5.45
C SER A 31 -10.20 17.09 -4.40
N LYS A 32 -9.45 18.01 -3.79
CA LYS A 32 -9.98 19.01 -2.84
C LYS A 32 -10.93 20.00 -3.50
N LEU A 33 -10.59 20.49 -4.71
CA LEU A 33 -11.44 21.37 -5.49
C LEU A 33 -12.77 20.69 -5.85
N ASN A 34 -12.72 19.44 -6.31
CA ASN A 34 -13.93 18.67 -6.60
C ASN A 34 -14.81 18.47 -5.37
N ALA A 35 -14.22 18.17 -4.21
CA ALA A 35 -14.98 18.04 -2.97
C ALA A 35 -15.67 19.36 -2.59
N LYS A 36 -14.98 20.50 -2.74
CA LYS A 36 -15.56 21.83 -2.49
C LYS A 36 -16.73 22.15 -3.43
N LEU A 37 -16.61 21.84 -4.72
CA LEU A 37 -17.69 22.02 -5.68
C LEU A 37 -18.94 21.21 -5.30
N VAL A 38 -18.75 19.97 -4.85
CA VAL A 38 -19.85 19.12 -4.39
C VAL A 38 -20.45 19.64 -3.09
N GLU A 39 -19.64 20.16 -2.17
CA GLU A 39 -20.14 20.81 -0.95
C GLU A 39 -21.03 22.02 -1.27
N ASP A 40 -20.63 22.84 -2.23
CA ASP A 40 -21.43 23.99 -2.69
C ASP A 40 -22.72 23.55 -3.39
N GLN A 41 -22.69 22.45 -4.16
CA GLN A 41 -23.89 21.85 -4.73
C GLN A 41 -24.88 21.38 -3.65
N ILE A 42 -24.41 20.74 -2.58
CA ILE A 42 -25.27 20.30 -1.47
C ILE A 42 -25.92 21.50 -0.79
N LYS A 43 -25.18 22.59 -0.58
CA LYS A 43 -25.74 23.85 -0.04
C LYS A 43 -26.86 24.38 -0.94
N SER A 44 -26.63 24.43 -2.26
CA SER A 44 -27.68 24.83 -3.22
C SER A 44 -28.91 23.92 -3.17
N ILE A 45 -28.72 22.61 -3.07
CA ILE A 45 -29.84 21.65 -2.98
C ILE A 45 -30.63 21.85 -1.68
N LYS A 46 -29.94 22.13 -0.57
CA LYS A 46 -30.58 22.46 0.70
C LYS A 46 -31.45 23.72 0.57
N ASP A 47 -30.91 24.78 -0.03
CA ASP A 47 -31.61 26.04 -0.24
C ASP A 47 -32.81 25.89 -1.21
N GLU A 48 -32.69 24.99 -2.20
CA GLU A 48 -33.78 24.63 -3.10
C GLU A 48 -34.87 23.82 -2.40
N ALA A 49 -34.50 22.86 -1.54
CA ALA A 49 -35.44 22.09 -0.75
C ALA A 49 -36.27 23.00 0.17
N GLU A 50 -35.64 23.99 0.83
CA GLU A 50 -36.35 24.96 1.69
C GLU A 50 -37.41 25.77 0.94
N LYS A 51 -37.24 25.97 -0.38
CA LYS A 51 -38.20 26.67 -1.26
C LYS A 51 -39.30 25.78 -1.82
N GLN A 52 -39.21 24.45 -1.68
CA GLN A 52 -40.24 23.54 -2.17
C GLN A 52 -41.56 23.68 -1.38
N THR A 53 -42.67 23.29 -2.00
CA THR A 53 -43.99 23.21 -1.35
C THR A 53 -44.28 21.84 -0.75
N ASP A 54 -43.51 20.81 -1.10
CA ASP A 54 -43.67 19.45 -0.57
C ASP A 54 -42.87 19.26 0.73
N GLU A 55 -43.57 19.11 1.86
CA GLU A 55 -42.91 18.88 3.15
C GLU A 55 -42.22 17.53 3.25
N ASN A 56 -42.68 16.52 2.51
CA ASN A 56 -42.02 15.21 2.51
C ASN A 56 -40.63 15.33 1.88
N GLU A 57 -40.50 16.08 0.77
CA GLU A 57 -39.21 16.31 0.14
C GLU A 57 -38.27 17.11 1.05
N LYS A 58 -38.77 18.14 1.77
CA LYS A 58 -37.96 18.89 2.75
C LYS A 58 -37.43 18.02 3.87
N ILE A 59 -38.30 17.20 4.47
CA ILE A 59 -37.93 16.32 5.58
C ILE A 59 -36.93 15.28 5.08
N TYR A 60 -37.13 14.74 3.86
CA TYR A 60 -36.21 13.78 3.26
C TYR A 60 -34.84 14.39 3.01
N VAL A 61 -34.76 15.54 2.33
CA VAL A 61 -33.47 16.20 2.04
C VAL A 61 -32.72 16.57 3.33
N ARG A 62 -33.41 17.10 4.35
CA ARG A 62 -32.79 17.39 5.65
C ARG A 62 -32.19 16.13 6.29
N ASN A 63 -32.93 15.03 6.31
CA ASN A 63 -32.45 13.77 6.87
C ASN A 63 -31.30 13.17 6.04
N ALA A 64 -31.38 13.28 4.71
CA ALA A 64 -30.34 12.79 3.82
C ALA A 64 -29.02 13.57 3.98
N ILE A 65 -29.08 14.90 4.15
CA ILE A 65 -27.89 15.72 4.44
C ILE A 65 -27.25 15.32 5.78
N VAL A 66 -28.04 15.06 6.82
CA VAL A 66 -27.52 14.56 8.10
C VAL A 66 -26.80 13.22 7.93
N LEU A 67 -27.35 12.32 7.10
CA LEU A 67 -26.71 11.05 6.78
C LEU A 67 -25.44 11.21 5.95
N VAL A 68 -25.39 12.19 5.03
CA VAL A 68 -24.19 12.58 4.29
C VAL A 68 -23.09 13.01 5.27
N ASP A 69 -23.37 13.96 6.17
CA ASP A 69 -22.39 14.47 7.14
C ASP A 69 -21.88 13.37 8.08
N ALA A 70 -22.77 12.47 8.50
CA ALA A 70 -22.39 11.31 9.32
C ALA A 70 -21.50 10.34 8.55
N SER A 71 -21.82 10.08 7.27
CA SER A 71 -21.06 9.17 6.42
C SER A 71 -19.69 9.73 6.07
N VAL A 72 -19.58 11.03 5.75
CA VAL A 72 -18.30 11.71 5.51
C VAL A 72 -17.40 11.64 6.74
N ARG A 73 -17.94 11.85 7.94
CA ARG A 73 -17.19 11.66 9.21
C ARG A 73 -16.72 10.23 9.40
N ASN A 74 -17.57 9.24 9.08
CA ASN A 74 -17.16 7.84 9.14
C ASN A 74 -16.04 7.54 8.13
N MET A 75 -16.12 8.10 6.91
CA MET A 75 -15.07 7.97 5.90
C MET A 75 -13.75 8.63 6.32
N ASP A 76 -13.80 9.77 7.02
CA ASP A 76 -12.61 10.41 7.59
C ASP A 76 -11.93 9.52 8.63
N ILE A 77 -12.71 8.88 9.51
CA ILE A 77 -12.18 7.91 10.49
C ILE A 77 -11.52 6.72 9.78
N ILE A 78 -12.19 6.15 8.77
CA ILE A 78 -11.64 5.04 7.97
C ILE A 78 -10.35 5.48 7.25
N HIS A 79 -10.31 6.70 6.72
CA HIS A 79 -9.14 7.28 6.07
C HIS A 79 -7.97 7.49 7.04
N LYS A 80 -8.22 8.10 8.20
CA LYS A 80 -7.20 8.31 9.25
C LYS A 80 -6.64 6.99 9.77
N LYS A 81 -7.50 5.98 9.96
CA LYS A 81 -7.06 4.63 10.33
C LYS A 81 -6.09 4.06 9.31
N ARG A 82 -6.38 4.16 8.01
CA ARG A 82 -5.46 3.73 6.94
C ARG A 82 -4.10 4.44 7.05
N SER A 83 -4.09 5.75 7.29
CA SER A 83 -2.84 6.50 7.43
C SER A 83 -2.02 6.05 8.65
N LEU A 84 -2.69 5.76 9.78
CA LEU A 84 -2.04 5.18 10.96
C LEU A 84 -1.49 3.78 10.69
N ASP A 85 -2.28 2.89 10.07
CA ASP A 85 -1.85 1.54 9.70
C ASP A 85 -0.59 1.59 8.81
N PHE A 86 -0.52 2.55 7.87
CA PHE A 86 0.68 2.76 7.04
C PHE A 86 1.86 3.36 7.82
N GLN A 87 1.61 4.27 8.75
CA GLN A 87 2.65 4.88 9.58
C GLN A 87 3.29 3.83 10.51
N GLU A 88 2.49 3.11 11.30
CA GLU A 88 2.97 2.08 12.23
C GLU A 88 3.76 1.00 11.49
N ASN A 89 3.26 0.59 10.32
CA ASN A 89 3.94 -0.38 9.50
C ASN A 89 5.30 0.13 8.99
N ASN A 90 5.38 1.39 8.55
CA ASN A 90 6.65 2.00 8.15
C ASN A 90 7.64 2.12 9.33
N GLU A 91 7.17 2.49 10.52
CA GLU A 91 8.00 2.61 11.74
C GLU A 91 8.59 1.26 12.17
N LEU A 92 7.75 0.21 12.26
CA LEU A 92 8.20 -1.15 12.61
C LEU A 92 9.26 -1.66 11.61
N ARG A 93 9.14 -1.26 10.35
CA ARG A 93 10.08 -1.66 9.28
C ARG A 93 11.35 -0.85 9.26
N GLN A 94 11.28 0.46 9.51
CA GLN A 94 12.48 1.27 9.68
C GLN A 94 13.32 0.72 10.83
N ALA A 95 12.69 0.36 11.96
CA ALA A 95 13.38 -0.30 13.06
C ALA A 95 14.01 -1.65 12.66
N CYS A 96 13.40 -2.41 11.75
CA CYS A 96 13.99 -3.65 11.21
C CYS A 96 15.18 -3.36 10.28
N LEU A 97 15.04 -2.39 9.37
CA LEU A 97 16.11 -1.96 8.46
C LEU A 97 17.29 -1.36 9.20
N ASP A 98 17.05 -0.60 10.27
CA ASP A 98 18.08 -0.03 11.12
C ASP A 98 18.86 -1.14 11.82
N LYS A 99 18.20 -2.17 12.36
CA LYS A 99 18.90 -3.36 12.90
C LYS A 99 19.77 -4.07 11.87
N VAL A 100 19.28 -4.21 10.64
CA VAL A 100 20.05 -4.82 9.54
C VAL A 100 21.21 -3.90 9.13
N THR A 101 21.00 -2.60 9.11
CA THR A 101 22.02 -1.60 8.76
C THR A 101 23.07 -1.49 9.84
N GLU A 102 22.70 -1.50 11.12
CA GLU A 102 23.60 -1.55 12.27
C GLU A 102 24.50 -2.81 12.23
N ASN A 103 23.93 -3.97 11.90
CA ASN A 103 24.70 -5.20 11.69
C ASN A 103 25.69 -5.09 10.51
N LEU A 104 25.33 -4.36 9.46
CA LEU A 104 26.21 -4.11 8.31
C LEU A 104 27.27 -3.05 8.62
N GLU A 105 26.90 -2.03 9.40
CA GLU A 105 27.78 -0.98 9.87
C GLU A 105 28.80 -1.49 10.87
N PHE A 106 28.48 -2.52 11.67
CA PHE A 106 29.49 -3.24 12.43
C PHE A 106 30.56 -3.85 11.49
N GLY A 107 30.14 -4.38 10.33
CA GLY A 107 31.05 -4.86 9.28
C GLY A 107 31.84 -3.74 8.58
N THR A 108 31.25 -2.56 8.36
CA THR A 108 31.98 -1.41 7.79
C THR A 108 32.84 -0.69 8.81
N LYS A 109 32.47 -0.65 10.09
CA LYS A 109 33.33 -0.18 11.18
C LYS A 109 34.53 -1.11 11.36
N ALA A 110 34.38 -2.42 11.16
CA ALA A 110 35.52 -3.32 11.04
C ALA A 110 36.41 -2.99 9.82
N LYS A 111 35.81 -2.59 8.68
CA LYS A 111 36.54 -2.09 7.50
C LYS A 111 37.18 -0.72 7.71
N ASP A 112 36.56 0.17 8.48
CA ASP A 112 37.08 1.48 8.82
C ASP A 112 38.16 1.39 9.90
N VAL A 113 38.09 0.41 10.82
CA VAL A 113 39.22 -0.01 11.66
C VAL A 113 40.39 -0.50 10.79
N VAL A 114 40.12 -1.15 9.66
CA VAL A 114 41.15 -1.57 8.68
C VAL A 114 41.66 -0.39 7.83
N LYS A 115 40.84 0.62 7.52
CA LYS A 115 41.24 1.81 6.73
C LYS A 115 41.83 2.95 7.56
N SER A 116 41.46 3.08 8.83
CA SER A 116 42.03 4.02 9.78
C SER A 116 43.34 3.50 10.36
N LEU A 117 43.76 2.28 10.00
CA LEU A 117 45.14 1.85 10.14
C LEU A 117 45.98 2.67 9.15
N PRO A 118 46.91 3.50 9.64
CA PRO A 118 47.81 4.23 8.77
C PRO A 118 48.55 3.22 7.88
N THR A 119 48.74 3.58 6.61
CA THR A 119 49.55 2.86 5.61
C THR A 119 51.03 2.65 5.99
N MET A 120 51.40 2.87 7.26
CA MET A 120 52.68 2.54 7.89
C MET A 120 52.59 1.41 8.92
N GLY A 121 51.46 0.70 9.03
CA GLY A 121 51.25 -0.32 10.05
C GLY A 121 50.74 -1.66 9.52
N ILE A 122 51.59 -2.45 8.84
CA ILE A 122 51.43 -3.94 8.76
C ILE A 122 51.77 -4.57 10.14
N THR A 123 51.42 -3.85 11.21
CA THR A 123 51.88 -4.01 12.59
C THR A 123 50.78 -3.56 13.54
N SER A 124 49.51 -3.85 13.25
CA SER A 124 48.47 -3.84 14.29
C SER A 124 48.42 -5.21 14.96
N ALA A 125 48.04 -5.22 16.24
CA ALA A 125 48.29 -6.27 17.25
C ALA A 125 47.93 -7.73 16.90
N GLY A 126 47.25 -8.02 15.79
CA GLY A 126 47.06 -9.36 15.23
C GLY A 126 48.16 -9.81 14.25
N GLY A 127 48.75 -8.88 13.50
CA GLY A 127 49.83 -9.16 12.54
C GLY A 127 51.18 -9.36 13.23
N ILE A 128 51.48 -8.57 14.27
CA ILE A 128 52.70 -8.78 15.08
C ILE A 128 52.55 -10.05 15.93
N THR A 129 51.39 -10.35 16.50
CA THR A 129 51.18 -11.61 17.26
C THR A 129 51.17 -12.83 16.35
N LEU A 130 50.63 -12.75 15.13
CA LEU A 130 50.77 -13.84 14.16
C LEU A 130 52.21 -13.99 13.68
N ILE A 131 52.94 -12.91 13.41
CA ILE A 131 54.35 -12.96 12.97
C ILE A 131 55.27 -13.39 14.11
N GLU A 132 55.04 -12.98 15.36
CA GLU A 132 55.76 -13.45 16.55
C GLU A 132 55.39 -14.90 16.90
N SER A 133 54.13 -15.30 16.77
CA SER A 133 53.69 -16.71 16.89
C SER A 133 54.22 -17.59 15.75
N LEU A 134 54.39 -17.05 14.54
CA LEU A 134 54.97 -17.74 13.37
C LEU A 134 56.50 -17.82 13.48
N LYS A 135 57.15 -16.78 14.00
CA LYS A 135 58.59 -16.79 14.35
C LYS A 135 58.88 -17.75 15.51
N GLY A 136 58.01 -17.80 16.52
CA GLY A 136 58.08 -18.75 17.63
C GLY A 136 57.80 -20.21 17.23
N SER A 137 57.16 -20.45 16.09
CA SER A 137 56.95 -21.79 15.51
C SER A 137 57.97 -22.18 14.43
N GLY A 138 59.05 -21.39 14.25
CA GLY A 138 60.17 -21.72 13.38
C GLY A 138 59.96 -21.49 11.88
N ILE A 139 58.85 -20.84 11.48
CA ILE A 139 58.52 -20.61 10.07
C ILE A 139 59.07 -19.23 9.65
N GLN A 140 60.19 -19.22 8.93
CA GLN A 140 60.76 -18.00 8.35
C GLN A 140 60.08 -17.67 7.01
N LEU A 141 59.14 -16.73 7.03
CA LEU A 141 58.48 -16.26 5.81
C LEU A 141 59.35 -15.22 5.09
N ASN A 142 59.55 -15.42 3.80
CA ASN A 142 60.33 -14.53 2.94
C ASN A 142 59.48 -13.31 2.50
N SER A 143 60.12 -12.20 2.12
CA SER A 143 59.44 -10.93 1.82
C SER A 143 58.32 -11.06 0.77
N TRP A 144 58.55 -11.87 -0.28
CA TRP A 144 57.54 -12.20 -1.30
C TRP A 144 56.32 -12.96 -0.75
N GLN A 145 56.51 -13.84 0.24
CA GLN A 145 55.42 -14.61 0.85
C GLN A 145 54.53 -13.72 1.74
N LEU A 146 55.09 -12.69 2.37
CA LEU A 146 54.32 -11.68 3.12
C LEU A 146 53.44 -10.83 2.20
N TRP A 147 53.98 -10.37 1.06
CA TRP A 147 53.19 -9.68 0.04
C TRP A 147 52.11 -10.58 -0.56
N GLY A 148 52.42 -11.86 -0.82
CA GLY A 148 51.46 -12.85 -1.30
C GLY A 148 50.31 -13.09 -0.32
N LEU A 149 50.60 -13.19 0.99
CA LEU A 149 49.58 -13.29 2.04
C LEU A 149 48.73 -12.02 2.13
N GLY A 150 49.35 -10.84 2.05
CA GLY A 150 48.64 -9.56 2.05
C GLY A 150 47.67 -9.42 0.86
N ALA A 151 48.14 -9.75 -0.34
CA ALA A 151 47.32 -9.76 -1.55
C ALA A 151 46.20 -10.81 -1.47
N GLY A 152 46.49 -12.00 -0.93
CA GLY A 152 45.51 -13.07 -0.72
C GLY A 152 44.40 -12.68 0.25
N LEU A 153 44.73 -12.05 1.38
CA LEU A 153 43.76 -11.53 2.34
C LEU A 153 42.92 -10.38 1.77
N ALA A 154 43.52 -9.49 0.97
CA ALA A 154 42.79 -8.43 0.29
C ALA A 154 41.79 -8.99 -0.73
N ALA A 155 42.19 -9.98 -1.52
CA ALA A 155 41.31 -10.67 -2.46
C ALA A 155 40.17 -11.42 -1.73
N ALA A 156 40.48 -12.13 -0.64
CA ALA A 156 39.48 -12.81 0.19
C ALA A 156 38.48 -11.81 0.80
N GLY A 157 38.97 -10.69 1.34
CA GLY A 157 38.14 -9.61 1.87
C GLY A 157 37.21 -8.99 0.80
N TYR A 158 37.70 -8.81 -0.42
CA TYR A 158 36.89 -8.32 -1.55
C TYR A 158 35.76 -9.30 -1.91
N ILE A 159 36.05 -10.61 -1.98
CA ILE A 159 35.06 -11.66 -2.27
C ILE A 159 34.00 -11.73 -1.17
N ILE A 160 34.42 -11.68 0.10
CA ILE A 160 33.49 -11.67 1.25
C ILE A 160 32.60 -10.43 1.20
N ASN A 161 33.16 -9.25 0.95
CA ASN A 161 32.40 -8.01 0.81
C ASN A 161 31.38 -8.10 -0.34
N MET A 162 31.77 -8.64 -1.50
CA MET A 162 30.86 -8.86 -2.63
C MET A 162 29.71 -9.82 -2.29
N ALA A 163 29.99 -10.90 -1.56
CA ALA A 163 28.98 -11.85 -1.10
C ALA A 163 27.98 -11.18 -0.13
N ILE A 164 28.48 -10.42 0.85
CA ILE A 164 27.66 -9.65 1.80
C ILE A 164 26.78 -8.64 1.08
N VAL A 165 27.35 -7.82 0.18
CA VAL A 165 26.58 -6.81 -0.58
C VAL A 165 25.47 -7.46 -1.41
N LYS A 166 25.75 -8.60 -2.06
CA LYS A 166 24.75 -9.33 -2.85
C LYS A 166 23.63 -9.90 -1.98
N LEU A 167 23.96 -10.46 -0.81
CA LEU A 167 22.96 -10.96 0.15
C LEU A 167 22.08 -9.82 0.69
N THR A 168 22.71 -8.73 1.12
CA THR A 168 22.00 -7.54 1.62
C THR A 168 21.06 -6.95 0.57
N ARG A 169 21.53 -6.84 -0.69
CA ARG A 169 20.70 -6.32 -1.78
C ARG A 169 19.46 -7.19 -1.99
N ARG A 170 19.63 -8.52 -2.02
CA ARG A 170 18.49 -9.46 -2.16
C ARG A 170 17.53 -9.36 -0.98
N TYR A 171 18.05 -9.26 0.24
CA TYR A 171 17.23 -9.10 1.43
C TYR A 171 16.41 -7.81 1.37
N LYS A 172 17.05 -6.67 1.05
CA LYS A 172 16.36 -5.38 0.89
C LYS A 172 15.29 -5.43 -0.21
N GLN A 173 15.60 -6.03 -1.36
CA GLN A 173 14.63 -6.17 -2.45
C GLN A 173 13.42 -7.03 -2.04
N ASN A 174 13.61 -8.14 -1.34
CA ASN A 174 12.50 -8.96 -0.84
C ASN A 174 11.68 -8.21 0.22
N LEU A 175 12.31 -7.37 1.03
CA LEU A 175 11.60 -6.53 1.99
C LEU A 175 10.70 -5.51 1.29
N PHE A 176 11.16 -4.87 0.21
CA PHE A 176 10.33 -3.98 -0.59
C PHE A 176 9.11 -4.69 -1.20
N VAL A 177 9.28 -5.92 -1.70
CA VAL A 177 8.15 -6.73 -2.19
C VAL A 177 7.12 -7.00 -1.10
N SER A 178 7.57 -7.41 0.09
CA SER A 178 6.68 -7.59 1.24
C SER A 178 6.00 -6.27 1.64
N GLN A 179 6.69 -5.16 1.44
CA GLN A 179 6.16 -3.84 1.72
C GLN A 179 5.01 -3.44 0.82
N ASP A 180 5.20 -3.54 -0.48
CA ASP A 180 4.15 -3.22 -1.44
C ASP A 180 2.95 -4.18 -1.29
N TYR A 181 3.22 -5.46 -0.99
CA TYR A 181 2.17 -6.44 -0.72
C TYR A 181 1.31 -6.08 0.50
N GLU A 182 1.94 -5.81 1.65
CA GLU A 182 1.20 -5.44 2.86
C GLU A 182 0.46 -4.11 2.66
N ARG A 183 1.06 -3.14 1.97
CA ARG A 183 0.41 -1.88 1.62
C ARG A 183 -0.88 -2.12 0.82
N GLY A 184 -0.82 -3.01 -0.17
CA GLY A 184 -2.00 -3.40 -0.94
C GLY A 184 -3.05 -4.15 -0.11
N LEU A 185 -2.64 -4.96 0.87
CA LEU A 185 -3.58 -5.60 1.81
C LEU A 185 -4.34 -4.57 2.67
N TYR A 186 -3.63 -3.64 3.31
CA TYR A 186 -4.28 -2.58 4.10
C TYR A 186 -5.20 -1.73 3.23
N PHE A 187 -4.79 -1.45 2.00
CA PHE A 187 -5.60 -0.72 1.05
C PHE A 187 -6.89 -1.48 0.66
N ASN A 188 -6.80 -2.80 0.42
CA ASN A 188 -7.98 -3.63 0.18
C ASN A 188 -8.91 -3.69 1.40
N HIS A 189 -8.37 -3.71 2.61
CA HIS A 189 -9.15 -3.64 3.84
C HIS A 189 -9.87 -2.29 3.96
N TYR A 190 -9.16 -1.19 3.68
CA TYR A 190 -9.73 0.15 3.57
C TYR A 190 -10.89 0.20 2.57
N LEU A 191 -10.71 -0.31 1.35
CA LEU A 191 -11.77 -0.35 0.33
C LEU A 191 -12.98 -1.18 0.77
N THR A 192 -12.75 -2.27 1.51
CA THR A 192 -13.83 -3.09 2.06
C THR A 192 -14.67 -2.33 3.09
N HIS A 193 -14.03 -1.55 3.97
CA HIS A 193 -14.73 -0.69 4.93
C HIS A 193 -15.48 0.46 4.25
N VAL A 194 -14.86 1.09 3.24
CA VAL A 194 -15.51 2.13 2.43
C VAL A 194 -16.75 1.56 1.74
N LYS A 195 -16.63 0.42 1.06
CA LYS A 195 -17.76 -0.26 0.42
C LYS A 195 -18.89 -0.54 1.42
N THR A 196 -18.55 -1.06 2.59
CA THR A 196 -19.53 -1.37 3.64
C THR A 196 -20.25 -0.10 4.12
N ALA A 197 -19.52 0.99 4.37
CA ALA A 197 -20.11 2.24 4.82
C ALA A 197 -20.99 2.91 3.73
N LEU A 198 -20.61 2.85 2.46
CA LEU A 198 -21.44 3.37 1.34
C LEU A 198 -22.71 2.55 1.13
N VAL A 199 -22.63 1.21 1.23
CA VAL A 199 -23.82 0.34 1.17
C VAL A 199 -24.75 0.63 2.34
N SER A 200 -24.22 0.79 3.56
CA SER A 200 -25.03 1.16 4.73
C SER A 200 -25.74 2.51 4.54
N LEU A 201 -25.05 3.53 4.01
CA LEU A 201 -25.66 4.81 3.68
C LEU A 201 -26.86 4.65 2.72
N CYS A 202 -26.71 3.87 1.66
CA CYS A 202 -27.80 3.59 0.72
C CYS A 202 -29.00 2.93 1.41
N LEU A 203 -28.75 1.97 2.31
CA LEU A 203 -29.81 1.30 3.07
C LEU A 203 -30.51 2.25 4.04
N ASP A 204 -29.77 3.13 4.71
CA ASP A 204 -30.31 4.13 5.62
C ASP A 204 -31.16 5.17 4.87
N LEU A 205 -30.72 5.63 3.69
CA LEU A 205 -31.49 6.51 2.82
C LEU A 205 -32.78 5.86 2.34
N ASN A 206 -32.72 4.58 1.95
CA ASN A 206 -33.93 3.82 1.59
C ASN A 206 -34.90 3.66 2.75
N ARG A 207 -34.39 3.52 3.98
CA ARG A 207 -35.22 3.48 5.20
C ARG A 207 -35.88 4.84 5.46
N VAL A 208 -35.13 5.93 5.34
CA VAL A 208 -35.67 7.30 5.47
C VAL A 208 -36.73 7.55 4.39
N HIS A 209 -36.46 7.19 3.14
CA HIS A 209 -37.41 7.31 2.04
C HIS A 209 -38.70 6.54 2.32
N LYS A 210 -38.59 5.28 2.76
CA LYS A 210 -39.75 4.45 3.12
C LYS A 210 -40.57 5.06 4.24
N ASN A 211 -39.92 5.65 5.25
CA ASN A 211 -40.61 6.26 6.38
C ASN A 211 -41.39 7.53 5.97
N ILE A 212 -40.91 8.28 4.98
CA ILE A 212 -41.48 9.56 4.58
C ILE A 212 -42.50 9.39 3.45
N PHE A 213 -42.15 8.63 2.40
CA PHE A 213 -42.96 8.44 1.20
C PHE A 213 -43.79 7.15 1.21
N GLY A 214 -43.69 6.34 2.28
CA GLY A 214 -44.46 5.10 2.46
C GLY A 214 -43.95 3.88 1.68
N GLN A 215 -43.01 4.08 0.75
CA GLN A 215 -42.42 3.02 -0.07
C GLN A 215 -40.89 3.17 -0.17
N PRO A 216 -40.14 2.07 -0.31
CA PRO A 216 -38.71 2.18 -0.59
C PRO A 216 -38.48 2.90 -1.91
N TYR A 217 -37.34 3.59 -2.04
CA TYR A 217 -36.92 4.11 -3.33
C TYR A 217 -36.72 2.93 -4.30
N PRO A 218 -37.10 3.04 -5.59
CA PRO A 218 -37.07 1.94 -6.55
C PRO A 218 -35.63 1.57 -6.94
N LEU A 219 -34.91 0.92 -6.03
CA LEU A 219 -33.59 0.35 -6.22
C LEU A 219 -33.66 -1.13 -5.88
N GLU A 220 -33.27 -1.99 -6.80
CA GLU A 220 -33.09 -3.41 -6.50
C GLU A 220 -31.90 -3.58 -5.55
N LYS A 221 -32.01 -4.48 -4.57
CA LYS A 221 -30.99 -4.63 -3.52
C LYS A 221 -29.63 -5.07 -4.07
N ASP A 222 -29.64 -5.87 -5.14
CA ASP A 222 -28.45 -6.31 -5.87
C ASP A 222 -27.82 -5.17 -6.69
N ASP A 223 -28.62 -4.18 -7.11
CA ASP A 223 -28.17 -2.98 -7.83
C ASP A 223 -27.32 -2.07 -6.92
N ILE A 224 -27.65 -1.95 -5.63
CA ILE A 224 -26.88 -1.10 -4.70
C ILE A 224 -25.44 -1.59 -4.53
N VAL A 225 -25.25 -2.90 -4.35
CA VAL A 225 -23.91 -3.50 -4.22
C VAL A 225 -23.14 -3.40 -5.54
N GLY A 226 -23.85 -3.54 -6.66
CA GLY A 226 -23.32 -3.35 -8.02
C GLY A 226 -22.82 -1.92 -8.24
N VAL A 227 -23.67 -0.91 -8.02
CA VAL A 227 -23.36 0.51 -8.20
C VAL A 227 -22.16 0.95 -7.34
N VAL A 228 -22.14 0.56 -6.06
CA VAL A 228 -20.98 0.87 -5.20
C VAL A 228 -19.73 0.11 -5.68
N GLY A 229 -19.90 -1.13 -6.14
CA GLY A 229 -18.81 -1.93 -6.71
C GLY A 229 -18.20 -1.31 -7.97
N GLU A 230 -19.04 -0.81 -8.89
CA GLU A 230 -18.63 -0.12 -10.11
C GLU A 230 -17.92 1.20 -9.80
N MET A 231 -18.44 1.98 -8.85
CA MET A 231 -17.81 3.23 -8.42
C MET A 231 -16.40 3.00 -7.87
N LEU A 232 -16.18 1.88 -7.18
CA LEU A 232 -14.87 1.53 -6.62
C LEU A 232 -13.98 0.73 -7.58
N LYS A 233 -14.48 0.29 -8.75
CA LYS A 233 -13.75 -0.60 -9.67
C LYS A 233 -12.42 -0.01 -10.14
N GLY A 234 -12.37 1.30 -10.39
CA GLY A 234 -11.16 2.00 -10.82
C GLY A 234 -10.08 2.13 -9.74
N VAL A 235 -10.39 1.77 -8.50
CA VAL A 235 -9.48 1.96 -7.34
C VAL A 235 -9.09 0.61 -6.72
N GLN A 236 -9.63 -0.52 -7.18
CA GLN A 236 -9.31 -1.82 -6.60
C GLN A 236 -7.89 -2.27 -6.94
N SER A 237 -7.28 -3.05 -6.04
CA SER A 237 -6.01 -3.70 -6.30
C SER A 237 -6.14 -4.69 -7.47
N LEU A 238 -5.16 -4.65 -8.38
CA LEU A 238 -5.08 -5.52 -9.56
C LEU A 238 -4.29 -6.81 -9.30
N PHE A 239 -4.19 -7.19 -8.03
CA PHE A 239 -3.45 -8.37 -7.61
C PHE A 239 -3.88 -9.63 -8.34
N CYS A 240 -2.91 -10.47 -8.65
CA CYS A 240 -3.16 -11.80 -9.17
C CYS A 240 -3.94 -12.62 -8.12
N PRO A 241 -4.90 -13.49 -8.51
CA PRO A 241 -5.71 -14.25 -7.56
C PRO A 241 -4.89 -15.16 -6.63
N TYR A 242 -3.67 -15.53 -7.05
CA TYR A 242 -2.77 -16.39 -6.29
C TYR A 242 -1.70 -15.62 -5.50
N VAL A 243 -1.76 -14.28 -5.44
CA VAL A 243 -0.70 -13.47 -4.80
C VAL A 243 -0.47 -13.88 -3.34
N HIS A 244 -1.56 -14.13 -2.60
CA HIS A 244 -1.50 -14.51 -1.19
C HIS A 244 -0.83 -15.87 -1.00
N LYS A 245 -1.17 -16.84 -1.86
CA LYS A 245 -0.56 -18.17 -1.85
C LYS A 245 0.94 -18.08 -2.17
N HIS A 246 1.30 -17.34 -3.22
CA HIS A 246 2.70 -17.17 -3.62
C HIS A 246 3.54 -16.44 -2.57
N MET A 247 2.95 -15.46 -1.86
CA MET A 247 3.62 -14.79 -0.74
C MET A 247 3.84 -15.74 0.43
N MET A 248 2.83 -16.53 0.83
CA MET A 248 2.96 -17.52 1.90
C MET A 248 4.03 -18.58 1.60
N GLU A 249 4.07 -19.06 0.35
CA GLU A 249 5.03 -20.07 -0.10
C GLU A 249 6.43 -19.50 -0.42
N LYS A 250 6.65 -18.18 -0.21
CA LYS A 250 7.90 -17.47 -0.53
C LYS A 250 8.35 -17.65 -1.98
N LYS A 251 7.41 -17.79 -2.91
CA LYS A 251 7.64 -17.95 -4.35
C LYS A 251 7.80 -16.62 -5.09
N ILE A 252 7.35 -15.51 -4.50
CA ILE A 252 7.47 -14.18 -5.09
C ILE A 252 8.92 -13.68 -4.96
N THR A 253 9.53 -13.42 -6.11
CA THR A 253 10.79 -12.69 -6.22
C THR A 253 10.54 -11.24 -6.62
N PRO A 254 11.51 -10.33 -6.42
CA PRO A 254 11.40 -8.94 -6.86
C PRO A 254 11.11 -8.79 -8.36
N GLU A 255 11.55 -9.74 -9.17
CA GLU A 255 11.31 -9.80 -10.61
C GLU A 255 9.89 -10.24 -10.95
N LEU A 256 9.27 -11.08 -10.11
CA LEU A 256 7.91 -11.58 -10.29
C LEU A 256 6.85 -10.69 -9.63
N TRP A 257 7.25 -9.81 -8.72
CA TRP A 257 6.35 -8.93 -7.99
C TRP A 257 5.50 -8.03 -8.91
N PRO A 258 6.04 -7.33 -9.92
CA PRO A 258 5.23 -6.49 -10.80
C PRO A 258 4.14 -7.28 -11.53
N LEU A 259 4.41 -8.54 -11.92
CA LEU A 259 3.43 -9.42 -12.56
C LEU A 259 2.33 -9.86 -11.58
N CYS A 260 2.68 -10.03 -10.30
CA CYS A 260 1.70 -10.36 -9.26
C CYS A 260 0.86 -9.15 -8.88
N GLU A 261 1.43 -7.94 -8.90
CA GLU A 261 0.76 -6.69 -8.59
C GLU A 261 -0.23 -6.27 -9.68
N THR A 262 0.14 -6.46 -10.95
CA THR A 262 -0.65 -6.06 -12.13
C THR A 262 -1.42 -7.22 -12.78
N GLY A 263 -1.47 -8.39 -12.13
CA GLY A 263 -1.94 -9.64 -12.73
C GLY A 263 -3.38 -9.61 -13.29
N MET A 264 -4.22 -8.68 -12.83
CA MET A 264 -5.58 -8.45 -13.34
C MET A 264 -5.77 -7.17 -14.15
N ALA A 265 -4.70 -6.52 -14.62
CA ALA A 265 -4.81 -5.32 -15.47
C ALA A 265 -5.81 -5.58 -16.61
N ILE A 266 -6.91 -4.80 -16.59
CA ILE A 266 -8.11 -5.00 -17.40
C ILE A 266 -7.88 -4.56 -18.85
N ASP A 267 -6.80 -3.81 -19.11
CA ASP A 267 -6.51 -3.15 -20.38
C ASP A 267 -5.37 -3.82 -21.17
N ALA A 268 -5.23 -5.15 -21.05
CA ALA A 268 -4.42 -5.87 -22.03
C ALA A 268 -5.16 -5.81 -23.38
N GLU A 269 -4.62 -5.04 -24.33
CA GLU A 269 -5.11 -4.98 -25.72
C GLU A 269 -5.43 -6.39 -26.25
N PRO A 270 -6.46 -6.57 -27.08
CA PRO A 270 -6.80 -7.87 -27.65
C PRO A 270 -5.57 -8.50 -28.32
N GLY A 271 -5.04 -9.58 -27.71
CA GLY A 271 -3.84 -10.27 -28.21
C GLY A 271 -2.55 -10.07 -27.40
N THR A 272 -2.55 -9.23 -26.36
CA THR A 272 -1.44 -9.19 -25.39
C THR A 272 -1.64 -10.23 -24.28
N PRO A 273 -0.65 -11.09 -23.99
CA PRO A 273 -0.74 -12.03 -22.87
C PRO A 273 -0.92 -11.25 -21.57
N ARG A 274 -1.91 -11.62 -20.76
CA ARG A 274 -2.07 -11.01 -19.42
C ARG A 274 -0.76 -11.21 -18.65
N ALA A 275 -0.36 -10.24 -17.82
CA ALA A 275 0.85 -10.35 -16.98
C ALA A 275 0.92 -11.68 -16.19
N ILE A 276 -0.26 -12.21 -15.86
CA ILE A 276 -0.45 -13.49 -15.20
C ILE A 276 0.02 -14.72 -16.00
N GLU A 277 -0.05 -14.68 -17.34
CA GLU A 277 0.34 -15.77 -18.23
C GLU A 277 1.87 -15.90 -18.35
N GLN A 278 2.58 -14.81 -18.09
CA GLN A 278 4.04 -14.75 -18.02
C GLN A 278 4.57 -15.28 -16.68
N CYS A 279 3.70 -15.51 -15.69
CA CYS A 279 4.09 -16.05 -14.40
C CYS A 279 4.42 -17.55 -14.49
N LYS A 280 5.62 -17.91 -14.05
CA LYS A 280 6.08 -19.32 -13.97
C LYS A 280 5.26 -20.16 -12.99
N TYR A 281 4.65 -19.53 -11.99
CA TYR A 281 3.83 -20.18 -10.95
C TYR A 281 2.33 -20.04 -11.21
N TRP A 282 1.91 -19.68 -12.43
CA TRP A 282 0.51 -19.57 -12.75
C TRP A 282 -0.19 -20.94 -12.65
N GLU A 283 -1.24 -21.01 -11.83
CA GLU A 283 -2.02 -22.24 -11.59
C GLU A 283 -3.30 -22.31 -12.42
N GLY A 284 -3.61 -21.28 -13.20
CA GLY A 284 -4.73 -21.31 -14.14
C GLY A 284 -4.40 -22.12 -15.40
N LYS A 285 -5.41 -22.75 -16.00
CA LYS A 285 -5.23 -23.49 -17.27
C LYS A 285 -4.69 -22.51 -18.34
N ARG A 286 -3.48 -22.77 -18.84
CA ARG A 286 -3.04 -22.23 -20.14
C ARG A 286 -3.93 -22.87 -21.19
N LYS A 287 -4.87 -22.10 -21.74
CA LYS A 287 -5.64 -22.52 -22.91
C LYS A 287 -4.77 -22.36 -24.14
#